data_AF-A0A8J2JQ30-F1
#
_entry.id   AF-A0A8J2JQ30-F1
#
_cell.length_a   1.000
_cell.length_b   1.000
_cell.length_c   1.000
_cell.angle_alpha   90.00
_cell.angle_beta   90.00
_cell.angle_gamma   90.00
#
_symmetry.space_group_name_H-M   'P 1'
#
loop_
_entity.id
_entity.type
_entity.pdbx_description
1 polymer ?
#
loop_
_entity_poly.entity_id
_entity_poly.type
_entity_poly.pdbx_seq_one_letter_code
_entity_poly.pdbx_strand_id
1 'polypeptide(L)' 'MDPMPTYDLTDSNRHGTRCAGEVAAEANNSICAVGVAFEASVG' A
#
# COMPACT_ATOMS: atom_id res chain seq x y z
N MET A 1 -10.97 -14.78 -6.14
CA MET A 1 -10.13 -13.98 -7.06
C MET A 1 -10.00 -12.63 -6.39
N ASP A 2 -8.90 -12.42 -5.67
CA ASP A 2 -8.66 -11.15 -4.99
C ASP A 2 -8.34 -10.06 -6.02
N PRO A 3 -8.98 -8.89 -5.93
CA PRO A 3 -8.75 -7.81 -6.88
C PRO A 3 -7.34 -7.24 -6.68
N MET A 4 -6.45 -7.50 -7.64
CA MET A 4 -5.15 -6.82 -7.70
C MET A 4 -5.24 -5.62 -8.64
N PRO A 5 -4.51 -4.52 -8.37
CA PRO A 5 -4.50 -3.36 -9.25
C PRO A 5 -4.02 -3.77 -10.64
N THR A 6 -4.84 -3.49 -11.65
CA THR A 6 -4.42 -3.66 -13.05
C THR A 6 -3.49 -2.52 -13.44
N TYR A 7 -2.35 -2.86 -14.03
CA TYR A 7 -1.42 -1.84 -14.52
C TYR A 7 -1.93 -1.29 -15.86
N ASP A 8 -2.46 -0.07 -15.83
CA ASP A 8 -2.88 0.68 -17.00
C ASP A 8 -2.02 1.95 -17.17
N LEU A 9 -2.02 2.57 -18.36
CA LEU A 9 -1.17 3.74 -18.65
C LEU A 9 -1.45 4.93 -17.73
N THR A 10 -2.64 5.01 -17.15
CA THR A 10 -3.03 6.07 -16.20
C THR A 10 -2.84 5.63 -14.75
N ASP A 11 -2.60 4.34 -14.51
CA ASP A 11 -2.44 3.70 -13.21
C ASP A 11 -3.60 4.13 -12.30
N SER A 12 -4.82 3.90 -12.81
CA SER A 12 -6.08 4.33 -12.19
C SER A 12 -6.33 3.62 -10.86
N ASN A 13 -5.83 2.39 -10.71
CA ASN A 13 -6.04 1.53 -9.54
C ASN A 13 -4.96 1.66 -8.45
N ARG A 14 -4.10 2.70 -8.48
CA ARG A 14 -3.05 2.95 -7.47
C ARG A 14 -3.55 3.33 -6.08
N HIS A 15 -4.78 3.84 -5.97
CA HIS A 15 -5.27 4.45 -4.73
C HIS A 15 -5.28 3.45 -3.57
N GLY A 16 -5.70 2.21 -3.82
CA GLY A 16 -5.72 1.15 -2.80
C GLY A 16 -4.34 0.91 -2.18
N THR A 17 -3.31 0.80 -3.02
CA THR A 17 -1.91 0.62 -2.57
C THR A 17 -1.38 1.83 -1.81
N ARG A 18 -1.79 3.05 -2.18
CA ARG A 18 -1.41 4.27 -1.45
C ARG A 18 -2.06 4.34 -0.07
N CYS A 19 -3.37 4.10 0.02
CA CYS A 19 -4.10 4.05 1.28
C CYS A 19 -3.56 2.95 2.20
N ALA A 20 -3.22 1.78 1.64
CA ALA A 20 -2.56 0.70 2.37
C ALA A 20 -1.23 1.16 3.00
N GLY A 21 -0.42 1.93 2.26
CA GLY A 21 0.84 2.47 2.77
C GLY A 21 0.67 3.49 3.89
N GLU A 22 -0.36 4.34 3.83
CA GLU A 22 -0.67 5.31 4.90
C GLU A 22 -0.94 4.60 6.24
N VAL A 23 -1.61 3.45 6.20
CA VAL A 23 -1.99 2.69 7.39
C VAL A 23 -0.87 1.75 7.85
N ALA A 24 -0.32 0.95 6.94
CA ALA A 24 0.47 -0.23 7.30
C ALA A 24 1.80 -0.34 6.51
N ALA A 25 2.37 0.77 6.04
CA ALA A 25 3.73 0.72 5.50
C ALA A 25 4.73 0.27 6.59
N GLU A 26 5.50 -0.76 6.25
CA GLU A 26 6.48 -1.43 7.11
C GLU A 26 7.54 -0.45 7.66
N ALA A 27 7.85 -0.57 8.96
CA ALA A 27 8.89 0.21 9.61
C ALA A 27 10.26 -0.45 9.52
N ASN A 28 11.33 0.36 9.60
CA ASN A 28 12.72 -0.11 9.74
C ASN A 28 13.24 -1.05 8.62
N ASN A 29 12.74 -0.90 7.39
CA ASN A 29 13.15 -1.71 6.23
C ASN A 29 13.92 -0.91 5.16
N SER A 30 14.26 0.37 5.43
CA SER A 30 14.92 1.31 4.51
C SER A 30 14.16 1.66 3.21
N ILE A 31 12.86 1.36 3.14
CA ILE A 31 12.00 1.61 1.98
C ILE A 31 10.89 2.60 2.36
N CYS A 32 10.79 3.71 1.62
CA CYS A 32 9.72 4.70 1.78
C CYS A 32 9.54 5.22 3.23
N ALA A 33 8.34 5.70 3.57
CA ALA A 33 7.94 6.16 4.90
C ALA A 33 7.16 5.06 5.64
N VAL A 34 6.91 5.27 6.94
CA VAL A 34 6.24 4.32 7.83
C VAL A 34 4.74 4.62 7.95
N GLY A 35 3.91 3.59 8.03
CA GLY A 35 2.47 3.70 8.24
C GLY A 35 2.10 4.00 9.68
N VAL A 36 0.89 4.53 9.91
CA VAL A 36 0.38 4.88 11.25
C VAL A 36 0.33 3.65 12.18
N ALA A 37 0.01 2.49 11.62
CA ALA A 37 -0.06 1.20 12.29
C ALA A 37 0.78 0.16 11.52
N PHE A 38 2.10 0.37 11.49
CA PHE A 38 3.06 -0.46 10.74
C PHE A 38 3.10 -1.94 11.16
N GLU A 39 2.55 -2.31 12.32
CA GLU A 39 2.42 -3.72 12.77
C GLU A 39 1.06 -4.33 12.42
N ALA A 40 0.12 -3.55 11.86
CA ALA A 40 -1.18 -4.02 11.44
C ALA A 40 -1.13 -4.62 10.02
N SER A 41 -2.03 -5.58 9.74
CA SER A 41 -2.21 -6.12 8.39
C SER A 41 -3.37 -5.42 7.68
N VAL A 42 -3.16 -4.99 6.44
CA VAL A 42 -4.20 -4.42 5.56
C VAL A 42 -4.58 -5.46 4.50
N GLY A 43 -5.89 -5.61 4.23
CA GLY A 43 -6.43 -6.67 3.36
C GLY A 43 -7.83 -6.34 2.89
#